data_AF-A0A934N315-F1
#
_entry.id   AF-A0A934N315-F1
#
_cell.length_a   1.000
_cell.length_b   1.000
_cell.length_c   1.000
_cell.angle_alpha   90.00
_cell.angle_beta   90.00
_cell.angle_gamma   90.00
#
_symmetry.space_group_name_H-M   'P 1'
#
loop_
_entity.id
_entity.type
_entity.pdbx_description
1 polymer ?
#
loop_
_entity_poly.entity_id
_entity_poly.type
_entity_poly.pdbx_seq_one_letter_code
_entity_poly.pdbx_strand_id
1 'polypeptide(L)'
;MSEEQLDMIEDQTGGELPDDQKDFLKSLEAEEAIEDLDPEQTQAEEAEQEQQAEKDEQAAKMTALGGLSMIEFTLRRVIHPDFEFTASTKDYAVENLAPVLIKYGALIPAWAVEYEPEIKAAMAVGSLVSEGVSTAKELKAKDAAIAEAKRQSDQQDGDRVAA
;
A
#
# COMPACT_ATOMS: atom_id res chain seq x y z
N MET A 1 -59.40 0.35 42.71
CA MET A 1 -58.23 -0.42 42.23
C MET A 1 -57.40 -0.68 43.47
N SER A 2 -57.17 -1.95 43.81
CA SER A 2 -56.41 -2.35 45.00
C SER A 2 -54.92 -2.33 44.71
N GLU A 3 -54.09 -2.10 45.73
CA GLU A 3 -52.62 -2.09 45.63
C GLU A 3 -52.06 -3.42 45.06
N GLU A 4 -52.77 -4.54 45.22
CA GLU A 4 -52.45 -5.82 44.59
C GLU A 4 -52.51 -5.81 43.04
N GLN A 5 -53.27 -4.88 42.44
CA GLN A 5 -53.30 -4.73 40.98
C GLN A 5 -52.12 -3.90 40.44
N LEU A 6 -51.45 -3.13 41.30
CA LEU A 6 -50.26 -2.35 40.96
C LEU A 6 -49.01 -3.24 41.00
N ASP A 7 -48.86 -4.06 42.05
CA ASP A 7 -47.74 -5.02 42.18
C ASP A 7 -47.73 -6.07 41.06
N MET A 8 -48.90 -6.49 40.57
CA MET A 8 -48.99 -7.51 39.52
C MET A 8 -48.64 -6.98 38.13
N ILE A 9 -48.64 -5.66 37.93
CA ILE A 9 -48.17 -5.02 36.68
C ILE A 9 -46.65 -4.87 36.74
N GLU A 10 -46.10 -4.56 37.91
CA GLU A 10 -44.66 -4.35 38.11
C GLU A 10 -43.84 -5.64 37.96
N ASP A 11 -44.39 -6.80 38.36
CA ASP A 11 -43.72 -8.11 38.26
C ASP A 11 -43.79 -8.75 36.85
N GLN A 12 -44.69 -8.28 35.96
CA GLN A 12 -44.77 -8.76 34.56
C GLN A 12 -43.92 -7.96 33.58
N THR A 13 -43.50 -6.75 33.96
CA THR A 13 -42.59 -5.90 33.19
C THR A 13 -41.23 -5.88 33.89
N GLY A 14 -40.55 -7.02 33.91
CA GLY A 14 -39.20 -7.12 34.44
C GLY A 14 -38.26 -6.17 33.69
N GLY A 15 -38.06 -4.97 34.23
CA GLY A 15 -36.90 -4.07 34.09
C GLY A 15 -36.37 -3.70 32.70
N GLU A 16 -36.89 -4.26 31.62
CA GLU A 16 -36.38 -4.09 30.27
C GLU A 16 -37.45 -3.41 29.43
N LEU A 17 -37.16 -2.15 29.07
CA LEU A 17 -37.90 -1.45 28.03
C LEU A 17 -38.01 -2.35 26.79
N PRO A 18 -39.20 -2.51 26.21
CA PRO A 18 -39.34 -3.27 24.98
C PRO A 18 -38.50 -2.63 23.86
N ASP A 19 -37.97 -3.45 22.95
CA ASP A 19 -36.89 -3.05 22.02
C ASP A 19 -37.29 -1.90 21.09
N ASP A 20 -38.59 -1.77 20.80
CA ASP A 20 -39.19 -0.65 20.06
C ASP A 20 -39.03 0.70 20.79
N GLN A 21 -39.12 0.71 22.12
CA GLN A 21 -38.88 1.90 22.93
C GLN A 21 -37.39 2.22 23.05
N LYS A 22 -36.52 1.21 23.06
CA LYS A 22 -35.06 1.42 23.03
C LYS A 22 -34.62 2.05 21.70
N ASP A 23 -35.19 1.60 20.59
CA ASP A 23 -34.88 2.14 19.26
C ASP A 23 -35.41 3.57 19.11
N PHE A 24 -36.58 3.87 19.68
CA PHE A 24 -37.13 5.24 19.74
C PHE A 24 -36.28 6.18 20.61
N LEU A 25 -35.79 5.71 21.77
CA LEU A 25 -34.88 6.48 22.62
C LEU A 25 -33.54 6.75 21.92
N LYS A 26 -32.98 5.76 21.20
CA LYS A 26 -31.78 5.96 20.38
C LYS A 26 -32.00 6.95 19.23
N SER A 27 -33.19 6.96 18.61
CA SER A 27 -33.50 7.93 17.57
C SER A 27 -33.60 9.35 18.12
N LEU A 28 -34.16 9.53 19.33
CA LEU A 28 -34.22 10.82 20.00
C LEU A 28 -32.85 11.30 20.48
N GLU A 29 -32.00 10.41 20.99
CA GLU A 29 -30.62 10.74 21.36
C GLU A 29 -29.78 11.12 20.14
N ALA A 30 -30.02 10.48 18.99
CA ALA A 30 -29.40 10.85 17.72
C ALA A 30 -29.92 12.19 17.17
N GLU A 31 -31.20 12.52 17.37
CA GLU A 31 -31.76 13.84 17.02
C GLU A 31 -31.27 14.96 17.94
N GLU A 32 -31.14 14.71 19.24
CA GLU A 32 -30.60 15.67 20.22
C GLU A 32 -29.09 15.93 19.99
N ALA A 33 -28.32 14.91 19.59
CA ALA A 33 -26.93 15.07 19.17
C ALA A 33 -26.75 15.92 17.89
N ILE A 34 -27.80 16.06 17.08
CA ILE A 34 -27.81 16.93 15.88
C ILE A 34 -28.19 18.37 16.27
N GLU A 35 -28.97 18.57 17.33
CA GLU A 35 -29.35 19.91 17.83
C GLU A 35 -28.22 20.62 18.61
N ASP A 36 -27.24 19.88 19.14
CA ASP A 36 -26.12 20.44 19.94
C ASP A 36 -24.81 20.62 19.13
N LEU A 37 -24.90 20.72 17.80
CA LEU A 37 -23.75 21.02 16.93
C LEU A 37 -23.29 22.47 17.12
N ASP A 38 -22.37 22.67 18.06
CA ASP A 38 -21.66 23.93 18.27
C ASP A 38 -20.94 24.34 16.96
N PRO A 39 -21.27 25.51 16.35
CA PRO A 39 -20.65 25.97 15.11
C PRO A 39 -19.13 26.18 15.20
N GLU A 40 -18.56 26.29 16.40
CA GLU A 40 -17.10 26.27 16.60
C GLU A 40 -16.50 24.86 16.49
N GLN A 41 -17.23 23.81 16.91
CA GLN A 41 -16.78 22.42 16.76
C GLN A 41 -16.86 21.96 15.31
N THR A 42 -17.91 22.35 14.57
CA THR A 42 -18.05 22.01 13.15
C THR A 42 -16.97 22.67 12.29
N GLN A 43 -16.60 23.92 12.58
CA GLN A 43 -15.49 24.60 11.90
C GLN A 43 -14.12 23.99 12.24
N ALA A 44 -13.92 23.56 13.48
CA ALA A 44 -12.69 22.88 13.88
C ALA A 44 -12.55 21.53 13.17
N GLU A 45 -13.62 20.74 13.09
CA GLU A 45 -13.64 19.46 12.38
C GLU A 45 -13.49 19.62 10.85
N GLU A 46 -14.11 20.64 10.23
CA GLU A 46 -13.92 20.95 8.81
C GLU A 46 -12.47 21.35 8.50
N ALA A 47 -11.86 22.20 9.33
CA ALA A 47 -10.47 22.60 9.18
C ALA A 47 -9.49 21.43 9.37
N GLU A 48 -9.81 20.49 10.26
CA GLU A 48 -9.02 19.27 10.49
C GLU A 48 -9.19 18.27 9.33
N GLN A 49 -10.40 18.16 8.78
CA GLN A 49 -10.68 17.35 7.58
C GLN A 49 -9.99 17.91 6.33
N GLU A 50 -9.97 19.23 6.12
CA GLU A 50 -9.24 19.85 5.00
C GLU A 50 -7.73 19.61 5.11
N GLN A 51 -7.16 19.77 6.31
CA GLN A 51 -5.75 19.47 6.55
C GLN A 51 -5.42 17.99 6.33
N GLN A 52 -6.33 17.10 6.70
CA GLN A 52 -6.15 15.67 6.48
C GLN A 52 -6.26 15.32 5.00
N ALA A 53 -7.21 15.90 4.28
CA ALA A 53 -7.39 15.72 2.84
C ALA A 53 -6.15 16.19 2.05
N GLU A 54 -5.56 17.33 2.42
CA GLU A 54 -4.35 17.83 1.78
C GLU A 54 -3.14 16.89 2.01
N LYS A 55 -2.99 16.36 3.23
CA LYS A 55 -1.95 15.37 3.55
C LYS A 55 -2.14 14.08 2.76
N ASP A 56 -3.36 13.58 2.66
CA ASP A 56 -3.69 12.36 1.92
C ASP A 56 -3.45 12.55 0.42
N GLU A 57 -3.78 13.73 -0.12
CA GLU A 57 -3.50 14.06 -1.52
C GLU A 57 -2.00 14.09 -1.81
N GLN A 58 -1.20 14.72 -0.95
CA GLN A 58 0.26 14.73 -1.08
C GLN A 58 0.84 13.32 -0.97
N ALA A 59 0.39 12.52 0.00
CA ALA A 59 0.83 11.14 0.18
C ALA A 59 0.50 10.26 -1.04
N ALA A 60 -0.69 10.43 -1.61
CA ALA A 60 -1.11 9.72 -2.82
C ALA A 60 -0.26 10.09 -4.04
N LYS A 61 0.02 11.39 -4.25
CA LYS A 61 0.90 11.85 -5.35
C LYS A 61 2.31 11.31 -5.22
N MET A 62 2.87 11.33 -4.01
CA MET A 62 4.19 10.77 -3.73
C MET A 62 4.24 9.26 -3.98
N THR A 63 3.18 8.54 -3.59
CA THR A 63 3.05 7.10 -3.83
C THR A 63 2.97 6.79 -5.33
N ALA A 64 2.18 7.55 -6.09
CA ALA A 64 2.10 7.42 -7.55
C ALA A 64 3.47 7.66 -8.23
N LEU A 65 4.18 8.73 -7.85
CA LEU A 65 5.54 9.01 -8.33
C LEU A 65 6.53 7.90 -7.99
N GLY A 66 6.45 7.35 -6.77
CA GLY A 66 7.27 6.22 -6.34
C GLY A 66 7.04 4.97 -7.19
N GLY A 67 5.78 4.62 -7.43
CA GLY A 67 5.40 3.51 -8.31
C GLY A 67 5.90 3.72 -9.74
N LEU A 68 5.76 4.93 -10.28
CA LEU A 68 6.26 5.26 -11.61
C LEU A 68 7.78 5.14 -11.71
N SER A 69 8.50 5.59 -10.69
CA SER A 69 9.97 5.50 -10.60
C SER A 69 10.44 4.04 -10.58
N MET A 70 9.70 3.17 -9.88
CA MET A 70 9.97 1.72 -9.84
C MET A 70 9.79 1.07 -11.21
N ILE A 71 8.73 1.44 -11.93
CA ILE A 71 8.49 0.98 -13.31
C ILE A 71 9.63 1.46 -14.21
N GLU A 72 10.01 2.74 -14.13
CA GLU A 72 11.09 3.29 -14.94
C GLU A 72 12.43 2.59 -14.66
N PHE A 73 12.77 2.36 -13.39
CA PHE A 73 13.95 1.59 -12.99
C PHE A 73 13.96 0.17 -13.60
N THR A 74 12.81 -0.51 -13.56
CA THR A 74 12.67 -1.86 -14.14
C THR A 74 12.87 -1.84 -15.65
N LEU A 75 12.24 -0.87 -16.34
CA LEU A 75 12.37 -0.72 -17.78
C LEU A 75 13.79 -0.34 -18.19
N ARG A 76 14.50 0.46 -17.39
CA ARG A 76 15.91 0.76 -17.63
C ARG A 76 16.80 -0.49 -17.59
N ARG A 77 16.51 -1.40 -16.65
CA ARG A 77 17.26 -2.64 -16.49
C ARG A 77 16.95 -3.68 -17.57
N VAL A 78 15.71 -3.73 -18.05
CA VAL A 78 15.24 -4.79 -18.98
C VAL A 78 15.30 -4.36 -20.44
N ILE A 79 15.02 -3.08 -20.75
CA ILE A 79 14.91 -2.58 -22.12
C ILE A 79 16.13 -1.73 -22.51
N HIS A 80 16.35 -0.59 -21.83
CA HIS A 80 17.43 0.33 -22.19
C HIS A 80 17.81 1.24 -21.02
N PRO A 81 19.11 1.40 -20.66
CA PRO A 81 19.54 2.13 -19.47
C PRO A 81 19.10 3.61 -19.44
N ASP A 82 18.97 4.25 -20.61
CA ASP A 82 18.54 5.65 -20.74
C ASP A 82 17.01 5.80 -20.87
N PHE A 83 16.23 4.75 -20.64
CA PHE A 83 14.77 4.83 -20.70
C PHE A 83 14.24 5.77 -19.61
N GLU A 84 13.46 6.78 -19.99
CA GLU A 84 12.80 7.68 -19.05
C GLU A 84 11.40 8.03 -19.57
N PHE A 85 10.41 8.06 -18.67
CA PHE A 85 9.10 8.61 -19.03
C PHE A 85 9.20 10.13 -19.20
N THR A 86 8.51 10.69 -20.20
CA THR A 86 8.46 12.15 -20.36
C THR A 86 7.74 12.79 -19.17
N ALA A 87 8.08 14.05 -18.84
CA ALA A 87 7.40 14.80 -17.78
C ALA A 87 5.87 14.76 -17.93
N SER A 88 5.37 14.98 -19.15
CA SER A 88 3.92 14.92 -19.45
C SER A 88 3.27 13.57 -19.12
N THR A 89 4.00 12.47 -19.31
CA THR A 89 3.50 11.12 -19.00
C THR A 89 3.50 10.88 -17.51
N LYS A 90 4.52 11.39 -16.79
CA LYS A 90 4.60 11.30 -15.34
C LYS A 90 3.46 12.09 -14.69
N ASP A 91 3.24 13.32 -15.14
CA ASP A 91 2.17 14.20 -14.65
C ASP A 91 0.79 13.57 -14.90
N TYR A 92 0.53 13.12 -16.14
CA TYR A 92 -0.71 12.43 -16.48
C TYR A 92 -0.96 11.19 -15.60
N ALA A 93 0.07 10.38 -15.36
CA ALA A 93 -0.06 9.20 -14.51
C ALA A 93 -0.39 9.58 -13.06
N VAL A 94 0.29 10.59 -12.51
CA VAL A 94 0.05 11.07 -11.14
C VAL A 94 -1.36 11.65 -10.98
N GLU A 95 -1.80 12.49 -11.91
CA GLU A 95 -3.14 13.09 -11.91
C GLU A 95 -4.26 12.03 -11.91
N ASN A 96 -4.04 10.90 -12.60
CA ASN A 96 -5.03 9.84 -12.70
C ASN A 96 -4.91 8.78 -11.59
N LEU A 97 -3.71 8.53 -11.05
CA LEU A 97 -3.48 7.51 -10.03
C LEU A 97 -3.70 8.04 -8.61
N ALA A 98 -3.32 9.29 -8.32
CA ALA A 98 -3.51 9.88 -7.00
C ALA A 98 -4.95 9.79 -6.48
N PRO A 99 -6.01 10.18 -7.24
CA PRO A 99 -7.39 10.06 -6.74
C PRO A 99 -7.83 8.61 -6.52
N VAL A 100 -7.30 7.66 -7.30
CA VAL A 100 -7.56 6.23 -7.10
C VAL A 100 -6.89 5.74 -5.81
N LEU A 101 -5.67 6.20 -5.53
CA LEU A 101 -4.94 5.88 -4.30
C LEU A 101 -5.59 6.51 -3.06
N ILE A 102 -6.18 7.70 -3.16
CA ILE A 102 -6.97 8.30 -2.07
C ILE A 102 -8.23 7.47 -1.82
N LYS A 103 -8.93 7.09 -2.90
CA LYS A 103 -10.22 6.38 -2.80
C LYS A 103 -10.09 4.93 -2.32
N TYR A 104 -9.05 4.23 -2.76
CA TYR A 104 -8.89 2.79 -2.52
C TYR A 104 -7.67 2.45 -1.66
N GLY A 105 -6.89 3.45 -1.23
CA GLY A 105 -5.59 3.23 -0.59
C GLY A 105 -4.53 2.74 -1.58
N ALA A 106 -3.47 2.11 -1.06
CA ALA A 106 -2.64 1.26 -1.92
C ALA A 106 -3.55 0.29 -2.68
N LEU A 107 -3.31 0.07 -3.98
CA LEU A 107 -4.11 -0.77 -4.90
C LEU A 107 -4.20 -2.26 -4.52
N ILE A 108 -4.01 -2.60 -3.24
CA ILE A 108 -4.08 -3.94 -2.69
C ILE A 108 -5.55 -4.18 -2.28
N PRO A 109 -6.26 -5.11 -2.93
CA PRO A 109 -7.59 -5.50 -2.49
C PRO A 109 -7.58 -5.91 -1.01
N ALA A 110 -8.67 -5.66 -0.28
CA ALA A 110 -8.74 -5.95 1.16
C ALA A 110 -8.34 -7.40 1.52
N TRP A 111 -8.71 -8.37 0.68
CA TRP A 111 -8.33 -9.78 0.86
C TRP A 111 -6.81 -10.02 0.77
N ALA A 112 -6.06 -9.18 0.07
CA ALA A 112 -4.62 -9.32 -0.11
C ALA A 112 -3.81 -8.70 1.04
N VAL A 113 -4.43 -7.83 1.85
CA VAL A 113 -3.80 -7.26 3.06
C VAL A 113 -3.52 -8.35 4.09
N GLU A 114 -4.42 -9.33 4.23
CA GLU A 114 -4.23 -10.48 5.12
C GLU A 114 -3.01 -11.33 4.73
N TYR A 115 -2.63 -11.31 3.45
CA TYR A 115 -1.50 -12.06 2.89
C TYR A 115 -0.25 -11.20 2.66
N GLU A 116 -0.21 -9.99 3.19
CA GLU A 116 0.95 -9.12 3.09
C GLU A 116 2.27 -9.81 3.52
N PRO A 117 2.35 -10.58 4.63
CA PRO A 117 3.58 -11.25 5.01
C PRO A 117 3.98 -12.35 4.02
N GLU A 118 3.02 -13.13 3.48
CA GLU A 118 3.27 -14.17 2.49
C GLU A 118 3.73 -13.57 1.16
N ILE A 119 3.10 -12.48 0.72
CA ILE A 119 3.47 -11.76 -0.49
C ILE A 119 4.88 -11.18 -0.36
N LYS A 120 5.21 -10.59 0.80
CA LYS A 120 6.57 -10.10 1.10
C LYS A 120 7.59 -11.24 1.11
N ALA A 121 7.26 -12.38 1.71
CA ALA A 121 8.12 -13.56 1.71
C ALA A 121 8.35 -14.09 0.28
N ALA A 122 7.29 -14.17 -0.53
CA ALA A 122 7.38 -14.57 -1.93
C ALA A 122 8.26 -13.60 -2.74
N MET A 123 8.10 -12.28 -2.55
CA MET A 123 8.95 -11.27 -3.18
C MET A 123 10.41 -11.38 -2.75
N ALA A 124 10.68 -11.63 -1.47
CA ALA A 124 12.04 -11.83 -0.97
C ALA A 124 12.70 -13.06 -1.60
N VAL A 125 11.98 -14.20 -1.64
CA VAL A 125 12.47 -15.42 -2.29
C VAL A 125 12.71 -15.19 -3.78
N GLY A 126 11.77 -14.54 -4.48
CA GLY A 126 11.93 -14.20 -5.90
C GLY A 126 13.14 -13.29 -6.16
N SER A 127 13.35 -12.29 -5.31
CA SER A 127 14.50 -11.38 -5.39
C SER A 127 15.81 -12.13 -5.25
N LEU A 128 15.93 -13.00 -4.23
CA LEU A 128 17.11 -13.84 -4.01
C LEU A 128 17.43 -14.75 -5.19
N VAL A 129 16.41 -15.37 -5.80
CA VAL A 129 16.61 -16.21 -7.00
C VAL A 129 17.12 -15.37 -8.17
N SER A 130 16.55 -14.18 -8.38
CA SER A 130 16.97 -13.28 -9.47
C SER A 130 18.42 -12.81 -9.32
N GLU A 131 18.83 -12.50 -8.09
CA GLU A 131 20.18 -12.06 -7.75
C GLU A 131 21.17 -13.23 -7.89
N GLY A 132 20.79 -14.43 -7.43
CA GLY A 132 21.57 -15.65 -7.60
C GLY A 132 21.85 -15.96 -9.08
N VAL A 133 20.85 -15.85 -9.95
CA VAL A 133 21.02 -16.05 -11.41
C VAL A 133 21.95 -14.99 -12.01
N SER A 134 21.80 -13.73 -11.63
CA SER A 134 22.64 -12.63 -12.14
C SER A 134 24.10 -12.81 -11.71
N THR A 135 24.32 -13.10 -10.43
CA THR A 135 25.63 -13.37 -9.84
C THR A 135 26.30 -14.58 -10.49
N ALA A 136 25.55 -15.66 -10.70
CA ALA A 136 26.06 -16.86 -11.37
C ALA A 136 26.51 -16.59 -12.82
N LYS A 137 25.78 -15.74 -13.56
CA LYS A 137 26.19 -15.32 -14.91
C LYS A 137 27.47 -14.49 -14.88
N GLU A 138 27.58 -13.54 -13.96
CA GLU A 138 28.79 -12.72 -13.82
C GLU A 138 30.01 -13.55 -13.44
N LEU A 139 29.87 -14.50 -12.51
CA LEU A 139 30.96 -15.40 -12.11
C LEU A 139 31.40 -16.28 -13.28
N LYS A 140 30.46 -16.87 -14.03
CA LYS A 140 30.79 -17.63 -15.24
C LYS A 140 31.51 -16.79 -16.30
N ALA A 141 31.12 -15.54 -16.48
CA ALA A 141 31.80 -14.63 -17.40
C ALA A 141 33.24 -14.30 -16.93
N LYS A 142 33.43 -14.07 -15.63
CA LYS A 142 34.76 -13.86 -15.03
C LYS A 142 35.64 -15.10 -15.19
N ASP A 143 35.12 -16.28 -14.91
CA ASP A 143 35.86 -17.54 -15.06
C ASP A 143 36.25 -17.80 -16.52
N ALA A 144 35.35 -17.51 -17.47
CA ALA A 144 35.64 -17.61 -18.90
C ALA A 144 36.76 -16.65 -19.33
N ALA A 145 36.72 -15.40 -18.87
CA ALA A 145 37.75 -14.40 -19.16
C ALA A 145 39.12 -14.78 -18.57
N ILE A 146 39.15 -15.31 -17.34
CA ILE A 146 40.39 -15.82 -16.72
C ILE A 146 40.93 -17.02 -17.48
N ALA A 147 40.06 -17.93 -17.93
CA ALA A 147 40.46 -19.10 -18.72
C ALA A 147 41.00 -18.69 -20.10
N GLU A 148 40.41 -17.71 -20.77
CA GLU A 148 40.94 -17.14 -22.02
C GLU A 148 42.29 -16.45 -21.80
N ALA A 149 42.42 -15.64 -20.75
CA ALA A 149 43.69 -14.97 -20.43
C ALA A 149 44.82 -15.98 -20.18
N LYS A 150 44.54 -17.09 -19.47
CA LYS A 150 45.52 -18.18 -19.27
C LYS A 150 45.85 -18.91 -20.57
N ARG A 151 44.87 -19.19 -21.43
CA ARG A 151 45.14 -19.83 -22.74
C ARG A 151 46.01 -18.95 -23.64
N GLN A 152 45.81 -17.63 -23.60
CA GLN A 152 46.62 -16.67 -24.34
C GLN A 152 48.05 -16.56 -23.78
N SER A 153 48.23 -16.59 -22.45
CA SER A 153 49.57 -16.59 -21.85
C SER A 153 50.35 -17.88 -22.15
N ASP A 154 49.69 -19.04 -22.08
CA ASP A 154 50.33 -20.34 -22.33
C ASP A 154 50.71 -20.51 -23.81
N GLN A 155 49.93 -19.94 -24.75
CA GLN A 155 50.29 -19.90 -26.17
C GLN A 155 51.46 -18.94 -26.44
N GLN A 156 51.55 -17.80 -25.76
CA GLN A 156 52.67 -16.87 -25.89
C GLN A 156 53.98 -17.44 -25.34
N ASP A 157 53.95 -18.21 -24.26
CA ASP A 157 55.15 -18.87 -23.73
C ASP A 157 55.59 -20.05 -24.60
N GLY A 158 54.64 -20.82 -25.17
CA GLY A 158 54.95 -21.91 -26.10
C GLY A 158 55.68 -21.46 -27.37
N ASP A 159 55.27 -20.32 -27.95
CA ASP A 159 55.89 -19.76 -29.17
C ASP A 159 57.28 -19.15 -28.91
N ARG A 160 57.58 -18.71 -27.69
CA ARG A 160 58.89 -18.14 -27.31
C ARG A 160 59.96 -19.20 -27.02
N VAL A 161 59.55 -20.43 -26.69
CA VAL A 161 60.48 -21.55 -26.42
C VAL A 161 60.80 -22.34 -27.70
N ALA A 162 60.00 -22.18 -28.76
CA ALA A 162 60.17 -22.85 -30.05
C ALA A 162 60.96 -22.04 -31.11
N ALA A 163 61.33 -20.78 -30.81
CA ALA A 163 62.14 -19.89 -31.66
C ALA A 163 63.59 -19.82 -31.17
#